data_AF-A0A150N1F6-F1
#
_entry.id   AF-A0A150N1F6-F1
#
_cell.length_a   1.000
_cell.length_b   1.000
_cell.length_c   1.000
_cell.angle_alpha   90.00
_cell.angle_beta   90.00
_cell.angle_gamma   90.00
#
_symmetry.space_group_name_H-M   'P 1'
#
loop_
_entity.id
_entity.type
_entity.pdbx_description
1 polymer ?
#
loop_
_entity_poly.entity_id
_entity_poly.type
_entity_poly.pdbx_seq_one_letter_code
_entity_poly.pdbx_strand_id
1 'polypeptide(L)'
;MIQQFLDVKLGEEIAQQEEKSNEENVRIIKELDKEIPHDLNEDFSYKRPYGFVLEGKAYKDIDTWRRLYTVFCKHLYNRDPKLFSSLIHHENFISRRGNKTFSNSPDDFANVAIPITKDIYADGNLSANSIRNNMKKLMEVFEIPIDQLVIYLREDRNAEK
;
A
#
# COMPACT_ATOMS: atom_id res chain seq x y z
N MET A 1 -41.06 -12.11 -7.83
CA MET A 1 -40.69 -12.87 -6.61
C MET A 1 -39.29 -13.52 -6.69
N ILE A 2 -38.45 -13.21 -7.70
CA ILE A 2 -37.11 -13.82 -7.87
C ILE A 2 -35.98 -12.83 -7.49
N GLN A 3 -36.15 -11.51 -7.70
CA GLN A 3 -35.14 -10.50 -7.34
C GLN A 3 -34.73 -10.54 -5.86
N GLN A 4 -35.70 -10.61 -4.93
CA GLN A 4 -35.40 -10.58 -3.48
C GLN A 4 -34.52 -11.74 -3.01
N PHE A 5 -34.63 -12.94 -3.61
CA PHE A 5 -33.79 -14.08 -3.22
C PHE A 5 -32.34 -13.95 -3.71
N LEU A 6 -32.12 -13.28 -4.84
CA LEU A 6 -30.79 -13.06 -5.40
C LEU A 6 -30.02 -12.00 -4.60
N ASP A 7 -30.69 -10.93 -4.21
CA ASP A 7 -30.11 -9.86 -3.39
C ASP A 7 -29.75 -10.34 -1.98
N VAL A 8 -30.58 -11.21 -1.39
CA VAL A 8 -30.30 -11.82 -0.07
C VAL A 8 -29.08 -12.75 -0.14
N LYS A 9 -28.98 -13.61 -1.16
CA LYS A 9 -27.80 -14.48 -1.34
C LYS A 9 -26.51 -13.68 -1.58
N LEU A 10 -26.57 -12.65 -2.42
CA LEU A 10 -25.40 -11.81 -2.69
C LEU A 10 -24.95 -11.05 -1.43
N GLY A 11 -25.89 -10.56 -0.63
CA GLY A 11 -25.59 -9.93 0.67
C GLY A 11 -24.95 -10.90 1.67
N GLU A 12 -25.46 -12.13 1.77
CA GLU A 12 -24.90 -13.18 2.63
C GLU A 12 -23.48 -13.57 2.19
N GLU A 13 -23.22 -13.69 0.89
CA GLU A 13 -21.90 -14.00 0.34
C GLU A 13 -20.88 -12.88 0.60
N ILE A 14 -21.28 -11.62 0.43
CA ILE A 14 -20.43 -10.46 0.73
C ILE A 14 -20.11 -10.40 2.22
N ALA A 15 -21.12 -10.53 3.09
CA ALA A 15 -20.93 -10.51 4.53
C ALA A 15 -20.00 -11.64 5.00
N GLN A 16 -20.15 -12.86 4.46
CA GLN A 16 -19.25 -13.98 4.77
C GLN A 16 -17.82 -13.76 4.27
N GLN A 17 -17.64 -13.11 3.12
CA GLN A 17 -16.32 -12.74 2.60
C GLN A 17 -15.66 -11.66 3.45
N GLU A 18 -16.42 -10.66 3.87
CA GLU A 18 -15.96 -9.60 4.78
C GLU A 18 -15.59 -10.18 6.16
N GLU A 19 -16.43 -11.05 6.74
CA GLU A 19 -16.16 -11.72 8.01
C GLU A 19 -14.89 -12.58 7.93
N LYS A 20 -14.75 -13.42 6.89
CA LYS A 20 -13.53 -14.22 6.68
C LYS A 20 -12.29 -13.35 6.48
N SER A 21 -12.41 -12.27 5.70
CA SER A 21 -11.32 -11.30 5.51
C SER A 21 -10.95 -10.63 6.83
N ASN A 22 -11.93 -10.34 7.68
CA ASN A 22 -11.69 -9.71 8.98
C ASN A 22 -11.01 -10.67 9.96
N GLU A 23 -11.45 -11.93 10.02
CA GLU A 23 -10.78 -12.98 10.79
C GLU A 23 -9.33 -13.21 10.33
N GLU A 24 -9.10 -13.23 9.02
CA GLU A 24 -7.77 -13.35 8.44
C GLU A 24 -6.90 -12.14 8.79
N ASN A 25 -7.43 -10.92 8.66
CA ASN A 25 -6.74 -9.69 9.08
C ASN A 25 -6.33 -9.76 10.55
N VAL A 26 -7.23 -10.15 11.46
CA VAL A 26 -6.93 -10.28 12.89
C VAL A 26 -5.82 -11.31 13.13
N ARG A 27 -5.79 -12.42 12.40
CA ARG A 27 -4.71 -13.43 12.49
C ARG A 27 -3.38 -12.86 12.02
N ILE A 28 -3.36 -12.16 10.88
CA ILE A 28 -2.14 -11.57 10.33
C ILE A 28 -1.59 -10.47 11.26
N ILE A 29 -2.45 -9.61 11.83
CA ILE A 29 -2.02 -8.59 12.81
C ILE A 29 -1.33 -9.28 13.99
N LYS A 30 -1.93 -10.33 14.56
CA LYS A 30 -1.31 -11.08 15.67
C LYS A 30 0.02 -11.75 15.30
N GLU A 31 0.22 -12.10 14.03
CA GLU A 31 1.50 -12.61 13.55
C GLU A 31 2.54 -11.49 13.43
N LEU A 32 2.15 -10.34 12.88
CA LEU A 32 3.00 -9.16 12.72
C LEU A 32 3.40 -8.54 14.06
N ASP A 33 2.49 -8.51 15.04
CA ASP A 33 2.72 -7.97 16.39
C ASP A 33 3.78 -8.72 17.20
N LYS A 34 4.28 -9.86 16.70
CA LYS A 34 5.45 -10.54 17.26
C LYS A 34 6.75 -9.82 16.92
N GLU A 35 6.73 -8.98 15.90
CA GLU A 35 7.86 -8.19 15.42
C GLU A 35 7.81 -6.76 16.00
N ILE A 36 8.91 -6.03 15.86
CA ILE A 36 8.98 -4.62 16.30
C ILE A 36 8.18 -3.75 15.31
N PRO A 37 7.22 -2.93 15.79
CA PRO A 37 6.51 -1.98 14.94
C PRO A 37 7.39 -0.78 14.60
N HIS A 38 7.34 -0.34 13.35
CA HIS A 38 8.09 0.80 12.81
C HIS A 38 7.16 1.83 12.16
N ASP A 39 7.53 3.11 12.26
CA ASP A 39 6.77 4.23 11.68
C ASP A 39 7.46 4.86 10.46
N LEU A 40 6.77 5.78 9.77
CA LEU A 40 7.35 6.48 8.61
C LEU A 40 8.39 7.58 8.98
N ASN A 41 8.70 7.81 10.25
CA ASN A 41 9.70 8.77 10.69
C ASN A 41 11.11 8.18 10.76
N GLU A 42 11.22 6.86 10.67
CA GLU A 42 12.49 6.14 10.68
C GLU A 42 13.27 6.21 9.35
N ASP A 43 14.56 5.89 9.45
CA ASP A 43 15.41 5.53 8.31
C ASP A 43 15.26 4.04 7.99
N PHE A 44 14.98 3.73 6.71
CA PHE A 44 14.82 2.36 6.21
C PHE A 44 15.98 1.90 5.32
N SER A 45 17.11 2.62 5.32
CA SER A 45 18.32 2.22 4.62
C SER A 45 18.78 0.83 5.05
N TYR A 46 19.06 -0.04 4.08
CA TYR A 46 19.49 -1.43 4.27
C TYR A 46 18.49 -2.35 4.99
N LYS A 47 17.30 -1.86 5.37
CA LYS A 47 16.25 -2.66 6.00
C LYS A 47 15.37 -3.36 4.97
N ARG A 48 14.78 -4.50 5.34
CA ARG A 48 13.83 -5.25 4.49
C ARG A 48 12.45 -5.26 5.12
N PRO A 49 11.37 -4.94 4.38
CA PRO A 49 10.03 -5.08 4.92
C PRO A 49 9.70 -6.56 5.12
N TYR A 50 8.78 -6.80 6.02
CA TYR A 50 8.09 -8.09 6.20
C TYR A 50 6.59 -7.93 5.91
N GLY A 51 6.01 -6.83 6.39
CA GLY A 51 4.60 -6.55 6.26
C GLY A 51 4.27 -5.13 6.73
N PHE A 52 3.00 -4.78 6.63
CA PHE A 52 2.47 -3.54 7.21
C PHE A 52 0.99 -3.69 7.54
N VAL A 53 0.52 -2.87 8.46
CA VAL A 53 -0.90 -2.66 8.77
C VAL A 53 -1.25 -1.25 8.33
N LEU A 54 -2.31 -1.10 7.56
CA LEU A 54 -2.87 0.20 7.16
C LEU A 54 -4.36 0.20 7.43
N GLU A 55 -4.82 1.11 8.28
CA GLU A 55 -6.24 1.28 8.64
C GLU A 55 -6.88 -0.04 9.13
N GLY A 56 -6.15 -0.79 9.95
CA GLY A 56 -6.57 -2.09 10.47
C GLY A 56 -6.54 -3.24 9.45
N LYS A 57 -6.13 -3.02 8.20
CA LYS A 57 -5.89 -4.09 7.22
C LYS A 57 -4.44 -4.48 7.19
N ALA A 58 -4.16 -5.77 7.33
CA ALA A 58 -2.80 -6.28 7.44
C ALA A 58 -2.34 -6.96 6.16
N TYR A 59 -1.07 -6.73 5.83
CA TYR A 59 -0.41 -7.30 4.67
C TYR A 59 0.93 -7.89 5.12
N LYS A 60 1.12 -9.20 4.90
CA LYS A 60 2.34 -9.92 5.26
C LYS A 60 3.06 -10.48 4.04
N ASP A 61 4.19 -11.15 4.29
CA ASP A 61 5.02 -11.83 3.29
C ASP A 61 5.49 -10.90 2.15
N ILE A 62 5.72 -9.64 2.50
CA ILE A 62 6.28 -8.63 1.60
C ILE A 62 7.80 -8.68 1.74
N ASP A 63 8.51 -8.85 0.64
CA ASP A 63 9.96 -9.08 0.62
C ASP A 63 10.76 -7.87 0.12
N THR A 64 10.10 -6.90 -0.51
CA THR A 64 10.72 -5.74 -1.14
C THR A 64 9.92 -4.47 -0.88
N TRP A 65 10.62 -3.35 -0.71
CA TRP A 65 10.00 -2.03 -0.56
C TRP A 65 9.11 -1.66 -1.75
N ARG A 66 9.51 -2.07 -2.96
CA ARG A 66 8.70 -1.89 -4.17
C ARG A 66 7.35 -2.60 -4.05
N ARG A 67 7.34 -3.86 -3.59
CA ARG A 67 6.10 -4.62 -3.38
C ARG A 67 5.24 -3.99 -2.29
N LEU A 68 5.84 -3.55 -1.18
CA LEU A 68 5.15 -2.79 -0.14
C LEU A 68 4.43 -1.58 -0.73
N TYR A 69 5.16 -0.76 -1.48
CA TYR A 69 4.61 0.43 -2.13
C TYR A 69 3.48 0.11 -3.11
N THR A 70 3.61 -0.96 -3.92
CA THR A 70 2.53 -1.40 -4.80
C THR A 70 1.26 -1.74 -4.03
N VAL A 71 1.37 -2.53 -2.95
CA VAL A 71 0.21 -2.96 -2.17
C VAL A 71 -0.43 -1.77 -1.45
N PHE A 72 0.39 -0.89 -0.88
CA PHE A 72 -0.05 0.36 -0.28
C PHE A 72 -0.83 1.25 -1.27
N CYS A 73 -0.28 1.50 -2.46
CA CYS A 73 -0.95 2.28 -3.50
C CYS A 73 -2.28 1.63 -3.95
N LYS A 74 -2.32 0.30 -4.08
CA LYS A 74 -3.56 -0.41 -4.41
C LYS A 74 -4.61 -0.30 -3.31
N HIS A 75 -4.20 -0.34 -2.04
CA HIS A 75 -5.11 -0.10 -0.92
C HIS A 75 -5.74 1.30 -1.03
N LEU A 76 -4.93 2.34 -1.27
CA LEU A 76 -5.43 3.71 -1.40
C LEU A 76 -6.33 3.90 -2.63
N TYR A 77 -6.00 3.27 -3.76
CA TYR A 77 -6.89 3.26 -4.92
C TYR A 77 -8.24 2.61 -4.60
N ASN A 78 -8.25 1.48 -3.89
CA ASN A 78 -9.50 0.80 -3.52
C ASN A 78 -10.34 1.63 -2.51
N ARG A 79 -9.68 2.45 -1.67
CA ARG A 79 -10.35 3.37 -0.74
C ARG A 79 -11.05 4.51 -1.47
N ASP A 80 -10.32 5.25 -2.31
CA ASP A 80 -10.88 6.34 -3.12
C ASP A 80 -10.24 6.38 -4.51
N PRO A 81 -10.87 5.70 -5.50
CA PRO A 81 -10.35 5.66 -6.86
C PRO A 81 -10.28 7.02 -7.52
N LYS A 82 -11.19 7.94 -7.18
CA LYS A 82 -11.26 9.27 -7.81
C LYS A 82 -10.11 10.14 -7.32
N LEU A 83 -9.92 10.19 -5.99
CA LEU A 83 -8.80 10.91 -5.40
C LEU A 83 -7.47 10.34 -5.88
N PHE A 84 -7.30 9.01 -5.87
CA PHE A 84 -6.07 8.38 -6.35
C PHE A 84 -5.80 8.70 -7.83
N SER A 85 -6.84 8.69 -8.67
CA SER A 85 -6.68 9.03 -10.09
C SER A 85 -6.27 10.48 -10.31
N SER A 86 -6.66 11.40 -9.42
CA SER A 86 -6.27 12.81 -9.50
C SER A 86 -4.78 13.07 -9.22
N LEU A 87 -4.09 12.11 -8.59
CA LEU A 87 -2.66 12.23 -8.22
C LEU A 87 -1.74 12.44 -9.43
N ILE A 88 -2.14 12.00 -10.62
CA ILE A 88 -1.38 12.17 -11.87
C ILE A 88 -1.17 13.65 -12.24
N HIS A 89 -2.00 14.55 -11.71
CA HIS A 89 -1.95 15.99 -11.96
C HIS A 89 -1.60 16.79 -10.70
N HIS A 90 -1.39 16.12 -9.57
CA HIS A 90 -1.22 16.78 -8.29
C HIS A 90 0.23 17.25 -8.10
N GLU A 91 0.43 18.54 -7.80
CA GLU A 91 1.76 19.19 -7.77
C GLU A 91 2.75 18.52 -6.81
N ASN A 92 2.30 18.07 -5.63
CA ASN A 92 3.14 17.34 -4.66
C ASN A 92 3.80 16.05 -5.20
N PHE A 93 3.25 15.51 -6.29
CA PHE A 93 3.70 14.29 -6.96
C PHE A 93 4.43 14.57 -8.28
N ILE A 94 4.68 15.84 -8.60
CA ILE A 94 5.49 16.28 -9.72
C ILE A 94 6.73 16.96 -9.14
N SER A 95 7.90 16.42 -9.44
CA SER A 95 9.16 17.04 -9.00
C SER A 95 9.38 18.39 -9.68
N ARG A 96 10.26 19.23 -9.12
CA ARG A 96 10.68 20.51 -9.75
C ARG A 96 11.25 20.34 -11.17
N ARG A 97 11.75 19.15 -11.51
CA ARG A 97 12.29 18.81 -12.84
C ARG A 97 11.23 18.25 -13.80
N GLY A 98 9.97 18.17 -13.37
CA GLY A 98 8.87 17.60 -14.16
C GLY A 98 8.68 16.09 -14.02
N ASN A 99 9.58 15.37 -13.33
CA ASN A 99 9.41 13.93 -13.12
C ASN A 99 8.15 13.65 -12.29
N LYS A 100 7.28 12.77 -12.79
CA LYS A 100 6.02 12.41 -12.15
C LYS A 100 6.19 11.18 -11.26
N THR A 101 5.48 11.17 -10.13
CA THR A 101 5.36 9.98 -9.27
C THR A 101 4.30 9.02 -9.79
N PHE A 102 3.23 9.56 -10.40
CA PHE A 102 2.13 8.82 -10.99
C PHE A 102 1.88 9.30 -12.42
N SER A 103 1.55 8.36 -13.31
CA SER A 103 1.18 8.68 -14.69
C SER A 103 0.17 7.67 -15.24
N ASN A 104 -0.53 8.06 -16.30
CA ASN A 104 -1.35 7.18 -17.11
C ASN A 104 -0.57 6.45 -18.22
N SER A 105 0.71 6.76 -18.38
CA SER A 105 1.61 6.12 -19.33
C SER A 105 2.82 5.51 -18.62
N PRO A 106 3.19 4.25 -18.89
CA PRO A 106 4.42 3.67 -18.36
C PRO A 106 5.67 4.30 -18.97
N ASP A 107 5.56 4.92 -20.16
CA ASP A 107 6.69 5.53 -20.87
C ASP A 107 7.14 6.87 -20.25
N ASP A 108 6.34 7.43 -19.34
CA ASP A 108 6.71 8.62 -18.57
C ASP A 108 7.80 8.35 -17.52
N PHE A 109 8.11 7.08 -17.25
CA PHE A 109 9.11 6.68 -16.24
C PHE A 109 10.43 6.28 -16.91
N ALA A 110 11.53 6.91 -16.47
CA ALA A 110 12.85 6.69 -17.07
C ALA A 110 13.40 5.26 -16.92
N ASN A 111 12.89 4.46 -15.97
CA ASN A 111 13.44 3.12 -15.69
C ASN A 111 12.35 2.06 -15.45
N VAL A 112 11.58 2.21 -14.37
CA VAL A 112 10.63 1.17 -13.93
C VAL A 112 9.29 1.81 -13.63
N ALA A 113 8.25 1.37 -14.32
CA ALA A 113 6.86 1.70 -14.03
C ALA A 113 6.21 0.56 -13.23
N ILE A 114 5.62 0.86 -12.08
CA ILE A 114 4.82 -0.08 -11.30
C ILE A 114 3.36 0.05 -11.73
N PRO A 115 2.72 -1.00 -12.27
CA PRO A 115 1.29 -0.96 -12.54
C PRO A 115 0.49 -1.01 -11.23
N ILE A 116 -0.31 0.04 -10.98
CA ILE A 116 -1.25 0.10 -9.86
C ILE A 116 -2.62 -0.39 -10.32
N THR A 117 -3.09 0.14 -11.45
CA THR A 117 -4.32 -0.27 -12.14
C THR A 117 -4.00 -0.53 -13.61
N LYS A 118 -5.04 -0.71 -14.45
CA LYS A 118 -4.88 -0.80 -15.90
C LYS A 118 -4.33 0.50 -16.51
N ASP A 119 -4.70 1.65 -15.94
CA ASP A 119 -4.48 2.96 -16.56
C ASP A 119 -3.64 3.89 -15.66
N ILE A 120 -3.12 3.40 -14.53
CA ILE A 120 -2.32 4.19 -13.60
C ILE A 120 -1.06 3.41 -13.19
N TYR A 121 0.07 4.08 -13.34
CA TYR A 121 1.40 3.60 -13.02
C TYR A 121 2.07 4.52 -12.00
N ALA A 122 2.95 3.95 -11.17
CA ALA A 122 3.78 4.68 -10.22
C ALA A 122 5.28 4.50 -10.52
N ASP A 123 6.11 5.46 -10.12
CA ASP A 123 7.58 5.34 -10.24
C ASP A 123 8.09 4.17 -9.38
N GLY A 124 8.80 3.24 -10.03
CA GLY A 124 9.35 2.03 -9.43
C GLY A 124 10.84 2.04 -9.15
N ASN A 125 11.55 3.12 -9.51
CA ASN A 125 12.98 3.26 -9.28
C ASN A 125 13.27 4.11 -8.04
N LEU A 126 12.73 3.69 -6.91
CA LEU A 126 12.79 4.43 -5.65
C LEU A 126 13.55 3.63 -4.58
N SER A 127 14.35 4.34 -3.78
CA SER A 127 14.93 3.79 -2.56
C SER A 127 13.84 3.57 -1.49
N ALA A 128 14.16 2.79 -0.45
CA ALA A 128 13.28 2.61 0.70
C ALA A 128 12.80 3.95 1.30
N ASN A 129 13.73 4.90 1.45
CA ASN A 129 13.43 6.22 2.01
C ASN A 129 12.64 7.11 1.04
N SER A 130 12.86 7.00 -0.28
CA SER A 130 12.03 7.70 -1.27
C SER A 130 10.59 7.15 -1.26
N ILE A 131 10.42 5.83 -1.14
CA ILE A 131 9.12 5.19 -0.98
C ILE A 131 8.43 5.68 0.30
N ARG A 132 9.11 5.65 1.44
CA ARG A 132 8.61 6.18 2.72
C ARG A 132 8.13 7.63 2.58
N ASN A 133 8.91 8.49 1.93
CA ASN A 133 8.54 9.89 1.71
C ASN A 133 7.28 10.03 0.84
N ASN A 134 7.16 9.21 -0.21
CA ASN A 134 5.95 9.21 -1.04
C ASN A 134 4.74 8.69 -0.27
N MET A 135 4.91 7.66 0.57
CA MET A 135 3.85 7.17 1.45
C MET A 135 3.37 8.26 2.42
N LYS A 136 4.28 9.04 3.02
CA LYS A 136 3.89 10.18 3.87
C LYS A 136 3.01 11.20 3.14
N LYS A 137 3.41 11.61 1.93
CA LYS A 137 2.62 12.54 1.10
C LYS A 137 1.25 11.97 0.75
N LEU A 138 1.18 10.67 0.46
CA LEU A 138 -0.08 9.99 0.17
C LEU A 138 -0.98 9.93 1.40
N MET A 139 -0.43 9.64 2.59
CA MET A 139 -1.20 9.67 3.84
C MET A 139 -1.79 11.06 4.10
N GLU A 140 -1.02 12.12 3.86
CA GLU A 140 -1.50 13.50 3.97
C GLU A 140 -2.64 13.80 3.00
N VAL A 141 -2.49 13.47 1.71
CA VAL A 141 -3.53 13.73 0.69
C VAL A 141 -4.81 12.95 0.93
N PHE A 142 -4.72 11.74 1.49
CA PHE A 142 -5.87 10.92 1.83
C PHE A 142 -6.43 11.21 3.24
N GLU A 143 -5.85 12.19 3.94
CA GLU A 143 -6.19 12.56 5.31
C GLU A 143 -6.15 11.37 6.28
N ILE A 144 -5.19 10.48 6.07
CA ILE A 144 -4.96 9.30 6.91
C ILE A 144 -3.90 9.69 7.96
N PRO A 145 -4.23 9.59 9.26
CA PRO A 145 -3.26 9.80 10.33
C PRO A 145 -2.06 8.85 10.20
N ILE A 146 -0.85 9.35 10.47
CA ILE A 146 0.40 8.57 10.28
C ILE A 146 0.42 7.30 11.14
N ASP A 147 -0.21 7.33 12.32
CA ASP A 147 -0.32 6.19 13.24
C ASP A 147 -1.23 5.06 12.73
N GLN A 148 -2.02 5.30 11.67
CA GLN A 148 -2.79 4.25 11.00
C GLN A 148 -1.93 3.35 10.12
N LEU A 149 -0.66 3.71 9.89
CA LEU A 149 0.29 2.88 9.16
C LEU A 149 1.40 2.41 10.09
N VAL A 150 1.50 1.10 10.26
CA VAL A 150 2.59 0.43 10.99
C VAL A 150 3.32 -0.49 10.03
N ILE A 151 4.64 -0.38 9.97
CA ILE A 151 5.51 -1.23 9.15
C ILE A 151 6.21 -2.24 10.05
N TYR A 152 6.32 -3.47 9.59
CA TYR A 152 7.07 -4.53 10.24
C TYR A 152 8.22 -4.95 9.34
N LEU A 153 9.40 -5.05 9.90
CA LEU A 153 10.63 -5.38 9.19
C LEU A 153 11.02 -6.82 9.44
N ARG A 154 11.77 -7.42 8.51
CA ARG A 154 12.36 -8.73 8.75
C ARG A 154 13.55 -8.57 9.69
N GLU A 155 13.67 -9.47 10.66
CA GLU A 155 14.95 -9.71 11.32
C GLU A 155 15.99 -10.11 10.27
N ASP A 156 17.13 -9.41 10.23
CA ASP A 156 18.27 -9.81 9.41
C ASP A 156 18.89 -11.08 10.01
N ARG A 157 18.39 -12.25 9.59
CA ARG A 157 18.93 -13.56 10.01
C ARG A 157 20.21 -13.97 9.26
N ASN A 158 20.80 -13.07 8.47
CA ASN A 158 21.99 -13.34 7.67
C ASN A 158 23.13 -12.40 8.03
N ALA A 159 23.73 -12.63 9.21
CA ALA A 159 25.06 -12.12 9.55
C ALA A 159 26.00 -13.23 10.06
N GLU A 160 25.74 -14.49 9.71
CA GLU A 160 26.70 -15.58 9.88
C GLU A 160 26.68 -16.49 8.65
N LYS A 161 27.72 -16.35 7.82
CA LYS A 161 28.39 -17.44 7.10
C LYS A 161 29.78 -16.98 6.68
#